data_AF-A0A959ITY7-F1
#
_entry.id   AF-A0A959ITY7-F1
#
_cell.length_a   1.000
_cell.length_b   1.000
_cell.length_c   1.000
_cell.angle_alpha   90.00
_cell.angle_beta   90.00
_cell.angle_gamma   90.00
#
_symmetry.space_group_name_H-M   'P 1'
#
loop_
_entity.id
_entity.type
_entity.pdbx_description
1 polymer ?
#
loop_
_entity_poly.entity_id
_entity_poly.type
_entity_poly.pdbx_seq_one_letter_code
_entity_poly.pdbx_strand_id
1 'polypeptide(L)'
;MAQSDGDLWLGTSDGVFHRQGQTWLHYDETQLGPLFFEAWDIEINSAGEVLVGSNAVFKFADGAWTSITDASDLLVGYLHAALFHSSSGELYFAGDLEALGRFDGTSWERYEFSDPAAFDVAPTGHQIIGFAEDEDGAVYLNTQNEGVFKLENGLWTQQTDAFSTQFDNHSDFFYIDADNQRWLNESIYFSVDRNGSIETARIAEHTLESNQVYQIRKGQEGALYFMVSSSQSLAVRMPDGNWTTLPLPADLTLWGIIGDVLALAENDIWIAAYDGLYQYDGSAWLHHEVGPCAGLAVDVQGIIYVRAQNRIHKIENGAFTEYNSSNSALTTGILSGHGVDAAGNLWVAAFDEAVIQRMSPEGNWTTYTAT
;
A
#
# COMPACT_ATOMS: atom_id res chain seq x y z
N MET A 1 5.48 26.38 5.85
CA MET A 1 6.19 27.14 4.78
C MET A 1 7.09 28.23 5.37
N ALA A 2 8.28 28.45 4.79
CA ALA A 2 9.22 29.49 5.24
C ALA A 2 9.31 30.64 4.21
N GLN A 3 9.22 31.89 4.68
CA GLN A 3 9.60 33.07 3.89
C GLN A 3 11.01 33.55 4.28
N SER A 4 11.66 34.31 3.39
CA SER A 4 13.10 34.56 3.36
C SER A 4 13.73 35.34 4.55
N ASP A 5 12.97 35.64 5.60
CA ASP A 5 13.37 36.44 6.77
C ASP A 5 13.25 35.71 8.12
N GLY A 6 12.97 34.40 8.11
CA GLY A 6 12.73 33.60 9.31
C GLY A 6 11.27 33.59 9.77
N ASP A 7 10.37 34.16 8.96
CA ASP A 7 8.94 33.95 9.01
C ASP A 7 8.59 32.50 8.63
N LEU A 8 7.89 31.80 9.52
CA LEU A 8 7.55 30.39 9.34
C LEU A 8 6.15 30.12 9.85
N TRP A 9 5.34 29.50 9.00
CA TRP A 9 4.06 28.93 9.37
C TRP A 9 4.16 27.42 9.48
N LEU A 10 3.61 26.89 10.59
CA LEU A 10 3.58 25.47 10.91
C LEU A 10 2.17 25.06 11.30
N GLY A 11 1.62 24.07 10.61
CA GLY A 11 0.35 23.42 10.97
C GLY A 11 0.62 22.22 11.87
N THR A 12 -0.22 22.05 12.88
CA THR A 12 -0.16 20.92 13.83
C THR A 12 -1.57 20.51 14.25
N SER A 13 -1.67 19.40 14.98
CA SER A 13 -2.90 18.99 15.66
C SER A 13 -3.35 19.98 16.74
N ASP A 14 -2.42 20.78 17.28
CA ASP A 14 -2.70 21.74 18.35
C ASP A 14 -3.05 23.14 17.82
N GLY A 15 -2.98 23.36 16.50
CA GLY A 15 -3.20 24.67 15.90
C GLY A 15 -2.14 25.06 14.87
N VAL A 16 -2.20 26.34 14.50
CA VAL A 16 -1.28 26.99 13.57
C VAL A 16 -0.28 27.83 14.37
N PHE A 17 1.00 27.64 14.09
CA PHE A 17 2.08 28.40 14.70
C PHE A 17 2.73 29.32 13.69
N HIS A 18 2.98 30.57 14.11
CA HIS A 18 3.64 31.59 13.30
C HIS A 18 4.88 32.10 13.99
N ARG A 19 6.04 31.82 13.42
CA ARG A 19 7.31 32.35 13.90
C ARG A 19 7.56 33.72 13.29
N GLN A 20 7.75 34.72 14.15
CA GLN A 20 8.19 36.06 13.77
C GLN A 20 9.50 36.39 14.49
N GLY A 21 10.63 36.15 13.81
CA GLY A 21 11.96 36.26 14.40
C GLY A 21 12.21 35.20 15.49
N GLN A 22 12.17 35.61 16.77
CA GLN A 22 12.34 34.72 17.93
C GLN A 22 11.03 34.43 18.67
N THR A 23 9.94 35.10 18.27
CA THR A 23 8.62 34.94 18.88
C THR A 23 7.83 33.90 18.10
N TRP A 24 7.03 33.12 18.81
CA TRP A 24 6.05 32.21 18.24
C TRP A 24 4.64 32.65 18.67
N LEU A 25 3.77 32.88 17.69
CA LEU A 25 2.34 33.03 17.90
C LEU A 25 1.68 31.67 17.68
N HIS A 26 0.59 31.42 18.40
CA HIS A 26 -0.21 30.21 18.33
C HIS A 26 -1.67 30.60 18.10
N TYR A 27 -2.28 29.98 17.10
CA TYR A 27 -3.68 30.16 16.72
C TYR A 27 -4.37 28.79 16.78
N ASP A 28 -5.39 28.69 17.62
CA ASP A 28 -6.20 27.48 17.82
C ASP A 28 -7.68 27.74 17.45
N GLU A 29 -8.56 26.81 17.82
CA GLU A 29 -10.01 26.92 17.60
C GLU A 29 -10.59 28.25 18.12
N THR A 30 -10.02 28.83 19.17
CA THR A 30 -10.49 30.12 19.70
C THR A 30 -10.23 31.30 18.78
N GLN A 31 -9.22 31.21 17.89
CA GLN A 31 -8.95 32.22 16.86
C GLN A 31 -9.54 31.85 15.49
N LEU A 32 -9.50 30.57 15.09
CA LEU A 32 -9.98 30.14 13.77
C LEU A 32 -11.49 29.86 13.75
N GLY A 33 -12.09 29.54 14.89
CA GLY A 33 -13.52 29.25 15.04
C GLY A 33 -13.85 27.75 15.06
N PRO A 34 -15.13 27.40 15.24
CA PRO A 34 -15.57 26.04 15.61
C PRO A 34 -15.47 25.00 14.48
N LEU A 35 -15.19 25.43 13.25
CA LEU A 35 -14.89 24.52 12.14
C LEU A 35 -13.41 24.13 12.10
N PHE A 36 -12.58 24.73 12.93
CA PHE A 36 -11.17 24.36 13.02
C PHE A 36 -11.02 23.10 13.88
N PHE A 37 -10.22 22.15 13.41
CA PHE A 37 -9.86 20.96 14.16
C PHE A 37 -8.35 20.85 14.28
N GLU A 38 -7.69 20.55 13.17
CA GLU A 38 -6.24 20.49 13.04
C GLU A 38 -5.81 21.25 11.79
N ALA A 39 -4.56 21.70 11.73
CA ALA A 39 -4.00 22.26 10.50
C ALA A 39 -3.28 21.14 9.73
N TRP A 40 -3.95 20.57 8.73
CA TRP A 40 -3.42 19.47 7.91
C TRP A 40 -2.50 19.94 6.79
N ASP A 41 -2.78 21.12 6.23
CA ASP A 41 -1.96 21.73 5.19
C ASP A 41 -1.96 23.25 5.28
N ILE A 42 -0.88 23.87 4.81
CA ILE A 42 -0.69 25.33 4.81
C ILE A 42 -0.14 25.80 3.48
N GLU A 43 -0.92 26.64 2.80
CA GLU A 43 -0.54 27.34 1.58
C GLU A 43 -0.31 28.84 1.82
N ILE A 44 0.57 29.45 1.03
CA ILE A 44 0.82 30.90 1.05
C ILE A 44 0.74 31.39 -0.38
N ASN A 45 -0.26 32.20 -0.67
CA ASN A 45 -0.43 32.72 -2.03
C ASN A 45 0.53 33.87 -2.34
N SER A 46 0.55 34.31 -3.60
CA SER A 46 1.43 35.39 -4.06
C SER A 46 1.17 36.76 -3.42
N ALA A 47 0.01 36.95 -2.78
CA ALA A 47 -0.31 38.15 -2.00
C ALA A 47 0.21 38.06 -0.55
N GLY A 48 0.75 36.91 -0.14
CA GLY A 48 1.20 36.65 1.23
C GLY A 48 0.08 36.28 2.20
N GLU A 49 -1.12 35.99 1.70
CA GLU A 49 -2.20 35.44 2.52
C GLU A 49 -1.88 33.98 2.86
N VAL A 50 -2.16 33.57 4.09
CA VAL A 50 -1.91 32.20 4.56
C VAL A 50 -3.22 31.45 4.57
N LEU A 51 -3.25 30.30 3.93
CA LEU A 51 -4.40 29.42 3.82
C LEU A 51 -4.11 28.15 4.62
N VAL A 52 -5.10 27.67 5.37
CA VAL A 52 -4.97 26.48 6.21
C VAL A 52 -6.12 25.53 5.92
N GLY A 53 -5.78 24.29 5.57
CA GLY A 53 -6.70 23.19 5.39
C GLY A 53 -6.99 22.52 6.72
N SER A 54 -8.26 22.42 7.08
CA SER A 54 -8.80 21.75 8.26
C SER A 54 -10.14 21.10 7.88
N ASN A 55 -11.09 20.93 8.81
CA ASN A 55 -12.47 20.57 8.43
C ASN A 55 -13.12 21.65 7.53
N ALA A 56 -12.53 22.84 7.45
CA ALA A 56 -12.82 23.93 6.53
C ALA A 56 -11.50 24.57 6.06
N VAL A 57 -11.57 25.47 5.09
CA VAL A 57 -10.41 26.27 4.68
C VAL A 57 -10.44 27.63 5.38
N PHE A 58 -9.35 27.95 6.06
CA PHE A 58 -9.18 29.22 6.78
C PHE A 58 -8.14 30.08 6.09
N LYS A 59 -8.39 31.39 6.05
CA LYS A 59 -7.50 32.39 5.49
C LYS A 59 -7.06 33.37 6.56
N PHE A 60 -5.75 33.63 6.64
CA PHE A 60 -5.17 34.72 7.41
C PHE A 60 -4.78 35.86 6.45
N ALA A 61 -5.48 36.98 6.60
CA ALA A 61 -5.21 38.21 5.87
C ALA A 61 -5.44 39.40 6.81
N ASP A 62 -4.67 40.48 6.62
CA ASP A 62 -4.80 41.71 7.41
C ASP A 62 -4.77 41.51 8.94
N GLY A 63 -4.06 40.48 9.41
CA GLY A 63 -3.90 40.19 10.84
C GLY A 63 -5.03 39.40 11.49
N ALA A 64 -6.00 38.88 10.71
CA ALA A 64 -7.14 38.12 11.22
C ALA A 64 -7.40 36.84 10.43
N TRP A 65 -7.96 35.83 11.11
CA TRP A 65 -8.43 34.59 10.51
C TRP A 65 -9.89 34.70 10.10
N THR A 66 -10.22 34.18 8.92
CA THR A 66 -11.59 34.01 8.42
C THR A 66 -11.75 32.65 7.77
N SER A 67 -12.86 31.96 8.00
CA SER A 67 -13.24 30.80 7.18
C SER A 67 -13.65 31.30 5.79
N ILE A 68 -13.13 30.67 4.75
CA ILE A 68 -13.58 30.90 3.37
C ILE A 68 -14.48 29.76 2.86
N THR A 69 -14.69 28.72 3.67
CA THR A 69 -15.71 27.69 3.46
C THR A 69 -16.93 28.01 4.31
N ASP A 70 -18.14 27.90 3.74
CA ASP A 70 -19.40 28.05 4.47
C ASP A 70 -19.89 26.70 5.03
N ALA A 71 -20.61 26.73 6.16
CA ALA A 71 -21.14 25.53 6.80
C ALA A 71 -22.22 24.81 5.94
N SER A 72 -22.80 25.49 4.95
CA SER A 72 -23.72 24.89 3.97
C SER A 72 -23.02 24.14 2.85
N ASP A 73 -21.74 24.43 2.61
CA ASP A 73 -21.03 23.99 1.41
C ASP A 73 -20.22 22.70 1.63
N LEU A 74 -20.21 22.18 2.87
CA LEU A 74 -19.73 20.86 3.35
C LEU A 74 -18.58 20.22 2.56
N LEU A 75 -17.64 21.01 2.02
CA LEU A 75 -16.30 20.55 1.70
C LEU A 75 -15.60 20.35 3.03
N VAL A 76 -15.87 19.21 3.67
CA VAL A 76 -15.35 18.90 4.99
C VAL A 76 -14.05 18.18 4.83
N GLY A 77 -12.97 18.79 5.29
CA GLY A 77 -11.69 18.10 5.34
C GLY A 77 -11.70 16.90 6.29
N TYR A 78 -10.90 15.90 5.96
CA TYR A 78 -10.72 14.65 6.68
C TYR A 78 -9.29 14.17 6.47
N LEU A 79 -8.70 13.56 7.50
CA LEU A 79 -7.40 12.88 7.52
C LEU A 79 -6.46 13.27 6.35
N HIS A 80 -5.74 14.39 6.49
CA HIS A 80 -4.77 14.88 5.50
C HIS A 80 -5.36 15.68 4.33
N ALA A 81 -6.26 16.64 4.63
CA ALA A 81 -6.74 17.53 3.59
C ALA A 81 -5.59 18.32 2.94
N ALA A 82 -5.55 18.34 1.61
CA ALA A 82 -4.56 19.01 0.79
C ALA A 82 -5.11 20.31 0.20
N LEU A 83 -4.31 21.36 0.28
CA LEU A 83 -4.51 22.62 -0.43
C LEU A 83 -3.55 22.70 -1.61
N PHE A 84 -4.01 23.29 -2.70
CA PHE A 84 -3.14 23.57 -3.83
C PHE A 84 -3.54 24.88 -4.50
N HIS A 85 -2.60 25.82 -4.55
CA HIS A 85 -2.80 27.10 -5.22
C HIS A 85 -2.19 27.02 -6.63
N SER A 86 -3.03 27.03 -7.66
CA SER A 86 -2.56 26.98 -9.04
C SER A 86 -1.92 28.30 -9.47
N SER A 87 -1.15 28.25 -10.55
CA SER A 87 -0.58 29.44 -11.19
C SER A 87 -1.65 30.38 -11.78
N SER A 88 -2.86 29.85 -12.08
CA SER A 88 -4.02 30.65 -12.49
C SER A 88 -4.63 31.48 -11.35
N GLY A 89 -4.27 31.20 -10.10
CA GLY A 89 -4.79 31.85 -8.91
C GLY A 89 -6.04 31.18 -8.31
N GLU A 90 -6.38 29.99 -8.79
CA GLU A 90 -7.44 29.15 -8.20
C GLU A 90 -6.88 28.37 -7.01
N LEU A 91 -7.73 28.10 -6.02
CA LEU A 91 -7.38 27.24 -4.90
C LEU A 91 -8.16 25.94 -4.97
N TYR A 92 -7.45 24.82 -4.93
CA TYR A 92 -8.03 23.49 -4.83
C TYR A 92 -7.95 23.02 -3.38
N PHE A 93 -9.00 22.32 -2.94
CA PHE A 93 -9.07 21.73 -1.62
C PHE A 93 -9.61 20.30 -1.74
N ALA A 94 -8.75 19.34 -1.47
CA ALA A 94 -9.11 17.94 -1.37
C ALA A 94 -9.02 17.51 0.09
N GLY A 95 -10.17 17.30 0.72
CA GLY A 95 -10.20 16.74 2.07
C GLY A 95 -11.47 15.96 2.38
N ASP A 96 -12.47 15.98 1.50
CA ASP A 96 -13.71 15.22 1.70
C ASP A 96 -13.52 13.79 1.17
N LEU A 97 -14.23 12.83 1.78
CA LEU A 97 -14.28 11.45 1.28
C LEU A 97 -15.04 11.34 -0.05
N GLU A 98 -15.88 12.32 -0.35
CA GLU A 98 -16.85 12.28 -1.45
C GLU A 98 -16.64 13.37 -2.52
N ALA A 99 -15.84 14.40 -2.24
CA ALA A 99 -15.65 15.50 -3.20
C ALA A 99 -14.32 16.27 -3.10
N LEU A 100 -14.07 17.04 -4.15
CA LEU A 100 -13.01 18.04 -4.27
C LEU A 100 -13.63 19.44 -4.41
N GLY A 101 -13.02 20.45 -3.80
CA GLY A 101 -13.39 21.86 -3.96
C GLY A 101 -12.44 22.63 -4.86
N ARG A 102 -12.97 23.55 -5.68
CA ARG A 102 -12.22 24.58 -6.41
C ARG A 102 -12.77 25.96 -6.07
N PHE A 103 -11.91 26.86 -5.62
CA PHE A 103 -12.25 28.23 -5.25
C PHE A 103 -11.65 29.22 -6.26
N ASP A 104 -12.51 30.03 -6.88
CA ASP A 104 -12.12 31.01 -7.91
C ASP A 104 -11.71 32.38 -7.33
N GLY A 105 -11.56 32.47 -6.00
CA GLY A 105 -11.36 33.71 -5.26
C GLY A 105 -12.65 34.35 -4.71
N THR A 106 -13.82 33.90 -5.17
CA THR A 106 -15.14 34.41 -4.73
C THR A 106 -16.07 33.30 -4.26
N SER A 107 -16.13 32.18 -4.98
CA SER A 107 -17.05 31.07 -4.71
C SER A 107 -16.39 29.71 -4.88
N TRP A 108 -16.92 28.72 -4.16
CA TRP A 108 -16.54 27.32 -4.30
C TRP A 108 -17.38 26.62 -5.37
N GLU A 109 -16.72 25.87 -6.21
CA GLU A 109 -17.28 24.79 -7.02
C GLU A 109 -16.92 23.45 -6.38
N ARG A 110 -17.88 22.52 -6.37
CA ARG A 110 -17.71 21.18 -5.82
C ARG A 110 -17.72 20.15 -6.94
N TYR A 111 -16.68 19.32 -7.00
CA TYR A 111 -16.56 18.16 -7.86
C TYR A 111 -16.87 16.90 -7.03
N GLU A 112 -18.07 16.35 -7.18
CA GLU A 112 -18.43 15.09 -6.53
C GLU A 112 -17.67 13.93 -7.20
N PHE A 113 -16.98 13.09 -6.43
CA PHE A 113 -16.25 11.93 -6.97
C PHE A 113 -17.17 10.93 -7.67
N SER A 114 -18.43 10.87 -7.25
CA SER A 114 -19.45 10.02 -7.85
C SER A 114 -20.10 10.61 -9.12
N ASP A 115 -19.83 11.87 -9.46
CA ASP A 115 -20.41 12.51 -10.65
C ASP A 115 -19.56 12.22 -11.90
N PRO A 116 -20.09 11.47 -12.87
CA PRO A 116 -19.36 11.17 -14.11
C PRO A 116 -19.13 12.40 -15.02
N ALA A 117 -19.78 13.54 -14.74
CA ALA A 117 -19.48 14.80 -15.40
C ALA A 117 -18.24 15.51 -14.79
N ALA A 118 -17.88 15.17 -13.55
CA ALA A 118 -16.72 15.69 -12.84
C ALA A 118 -15.49 14.77 -13.00
N PHE A 119 -15.69 13.44 -12.98
CA PHE A 119 -14.63 12.44 -13.08
C PHE A 119 -14.98 11.35 -14.11
N ASP A 120 -14.05 10.98 -14.98
CA ASP A 120 -14.24 9.85 -15.90
C ASP A 120 -14.25 8.48 -15.18
N VAL A 121 -13.46 8.38 -14.12
CA VAL A 121 -13.40 7.27 -13.17
C VAL A 121 -13.48 7.86 -11.77
N ALA A 122 -14.42 7.39 -10.95
CA ALA A 122 -14.60 7.89 -9.59
C ALA A 122 -13.37 7.56 -8.73
N PRO A 123 -12.65 8.57 -8.19
CA PRO A 123 -11.57 8.34 -7.22
C PRO A 123 -12.16 8.04 -5.83
N THR A 124 -11.31 7.60 -4.89
CA THR A 124 -11.70 7.52 -3.47
C THR A 124 -11.02 8.62 -2.66
N GLY A 125 -11.80 9.44 -1.94
CA GLY A 125 -11.27 10.66 -1.30
C GLY A 125 -10.22 10.42 -0.21
N HIS A 126 -10.24 9.27 0.46
CA HIS A 126 -9.27 8.92 1.51
C HIS A 126 -7.86 8.62 0.98
N GLN A 127 -7.67 8.61 -0.34
CA GLN A 127 -6.40 8.27 -0.99
C GLN A 127 -5.73 9.46 -1.66
N ILE A 128 -6.27 10.67 -1.50
CA ILE A 128 -5.67 11.84 -2.13
C ILE A 128 -4.33 12.12 -1.45
N ILE A 129 -3.26 12.13 -2.25
CA ILE A 129 -1.90 12.39 -1.78
C ILE A 129 -1.46 13.83 -2.07
N GLY A 130 -2.13 14.52 -2.99
CA GLY A 130 -1.88 15.93 -3.29
C GLY A 130 -2.20 16.31 -4.73
N PHE A 131 -1.58 17.39 -5.19
CA PHE A 131 -1.76 17.96 -6.52
C PHE A 131 -0.42 18.25 -7.19
N ALA A 132 -0.44 18.40 -8.51
CA ALA A 132 0.64 18.96 -9.30
C ALA A 132 0.09 19.89 -10.38
N GLU A 133 0.95 20.71 -10.99
CA GLU A 133 0.59 21.55 -12.12
C GLU A 133 1.72 21.48 -13.15
N ASP A 134 1.35 21.33 -14.42
CA ASP A 134 2.31 21.31 -15.52
C ASP A 134 2.68 22.74 -15.99
N GLU A 135 3.68 22.86 -16.87
CA GLU A 135 4.11 24.15 -17.40
C GLU A 135 3.03 24.90 -18.21
N ASP A 136 2.02 24.18 -18.70
CA ASP A 136 0.88 24.74 -19.42
C ASP A 136 -0.25 25.21 -18.48
N GLY A 137 -0.09 24.98 -17.16
CA GLY A 137 -1.06 25.34 -16.11
C GLY A 137 -2.19 24.32 -15.92
N ALA A 138 -2.06 23.11 -16.47
CA ALA A 138 -3.03 22.05 -16.21
C ALA A 138 -2.79 21.46 -14.82
N VAL A 139 -3.86 21.37 -14.04
CA VAL A 139 -3.82 20.83 -12.67
C VAL A 139 -4.05 19.32 -12.71
N TYR A 140 -3.26 18.63 -11.90
CA TYR A 140 -3.32 17.20 -11.68
C TYR A 140 -3.70 16.90 -10.23
N LEU A 141 -4.60 15.95 -10.04
CA LEU A 141 -4.99 15.39 -8.75
C LEU A 141 -4.35 14.01 -8.63
N ASN A 142 -3.62 13.78 -7.55
CA ASN A 142 -2.89 12.55 -7.33
C ASN A 142 -3.61 11.71 -6.27
N THR A 143 -3.86 10.43 -6.56
CA THR A 143 -4.38 9.48 -5.57
C THR A 143 -3.45 8.29 -5.41
N GLN A 144 -3.52 7.62 -4.24
CA GLN A 144 -2.61 6.56 -3.89
C GLN A 144 -2.82 5.30 -4.74
N ASN A 145 -4.07 4.85 -4.94
CA ASN A 145 -4.35 3.61 -5.66
C ASN A 145 -5.21 3.74 -6.94
N GLU A 146 -5.76 4.92 -7.24
CA GLU A 146 -6.52 5.18 -8.47
C GLU A 146 -5.76 6.06 -9.47
N GLY A 147 -4.49 6.37 -9.19
CA GLY A 147 -3.59 7.06 -10.09
C GLY A 147 -3.76 8.57 -10.12
N VAL A 148 -3.28 9.14 -11.22
CA VAL A 148 -3.20 10.59 -11.41
C VAL A 148 -4.30 11.03 -12.37
N PHE A 149 -5.05 12.06 -12.02
CA PHE A 149 -6.11 12.65 -12.82
C PHE A 149 -5.68 14.01 -13.32
N LYS A 150 -5.93 14.32 -14.59
CA LYS A 150 -5.68 15.64 -15.18
C LYS A 150 -7.01 16.37 -15.36
N LEU A 151 -7.09 17.64 -14.93
CA LEU A 151 -8.26 18.49 -15.19
C LEU A 151 -8.20 19.09 -16.59
N GLU A 152 -9.16 18.74 -17.44
CA GLU A 152 -9.31 19.33 -18.77
C GLU A 152 -10.79 19.69 -19.03
N ASN A 153 -11.07 20.95 -19.34
CA ASN A 153 -12.42 21.44 -19.64
C ASN A 153 -13.47 21.13 -18.55
N GLY A 154 -13.05 21.12 -17.28
CA GLY A 154 -13.92 20.84 -16.14
C GLY A 154 -14.12 19.34 -15.82
N LEU A 155 -13.46 18.44 -16.57
CA LEU A 155 -13.48 17.00 -16.33
C LEU A 155 -12.10 16.53 -15.85
N TRP A 156 -12.06 15.84 -14.71
CA TRP A 156 -10.89 15.12 -14.25
C TRP A 156 -10.79 13.77 -14.97
N THR A 157 -9.72 13.57 -15.72
CA THR A 157 -9.50 12.37 -16.55
C THR A 157 -8.30 11.56 -16.04
N GLN A 158 -8.50 10.28 -15.73
CA GLN A 158 -7.45 9.38 -15.26
C GLN A 158 -6.35 9.20 -16.32
N GLN A 159 -5.10 9.40 -15.93
CA GLN A 159 -3.94 9.20 -16.80
C GLN A 159 -3.58 7.71 -16.83
N THR A 160 -3.61 7.10 -18.02
CA THR A 160 -3.43 5.64 -18.22
C THR A 160 -2.28 5.32 -19.19
N ASP A 161 -1.20 6.12 -19.13
CA ASP A 161 -0.03 5.93 -19.97
C ASP A 161 0.98 4.94 -19.35
N ALA A 162 2.07 4.66 -20.08
CA ALA A 162 3.10 3.70 -19.63
C ALA A 162 3.78 4.11 -18.32
N PHE A 163 3.79 5.40 -17.96
CA PHE A 163 4.40 5.90 -16.74
C PHE A 163 3.53 5.67 -15.51
N SER A 164 2.21 5.88 -15.63
CA SER A 164 1.27 5.60 -14.53
C SER A 164 1.01 4.09 -14.36
N THR A 165 0.88 3.36 -15.48
CA THR A 165 0.51 1.94 -15.44
C THR A 165 1.65 1.00 -15.03
N GLN A 166 2.92 1.44 -15.02
CA GLN A 166 4.05 0.59 -14.60
C GLN A 166 3.97 0.12 -13.13
N PHE A 167 3.20 0.85 -12.30
CA PHE A 167 2.93 0.50 -10.90
C PHE A 167 1.43 0.26 -10.67
N ASP A 168 0.70 -0.23 -11.68
CA ASP A 168 -0.74 -0.47 -11.59
C ASP A 168 -1.55 0.78 -11.21
N ASN A 169 -1.07 1.98 -11.61
CA ASN A 169 -1.58 3.29 -11.21
C ASN A 169 -1.43 3.63 -9.72
N HIS A 170 -0.59 2.91 -8.97
CA HIS A 170 -0.24 3.29 -7.62
C HIS A 170 0.85 4.36 -7.58
N SER A 171 0.74 5.31 -6.65
CA SER A 171 1.77 6.30 -6.37
C SER A 171 1.70 6.79 -4.93
N ASP A 172 2.84 6.89 -4.26
CA ASP A 172 2.94 7.54 -2.94
C ASP A 172 3.28 9.03 -3.07
N PHE A 173 3.84 9.42 -4.22
CA PHE A 173 4.15 10.81 -4.56
C PHE A 173 4.09 11.01 -6.07
N PHE A 174 3.58 12.15 -6.51
CA PHE A 174 3.65 12.60 -7.89
C PHE A 174 3.91 14.10 -7.96
N TYR A 175 4.79 14.51 -8.87
CA TYR A 175 5.19 15.90 -9.05
C TYR A 175 5.57 16.17 -10.50
N ILE A 176 5.35 17.40 -10.98
CA ILE A 176 5.81 17.86 -12.29
C ILE A 176 6.83 18.96 -12.04
N ASP A 177 8.04 18.79 -12.56
CA ASP A 177 9.11 19.76 -12.37
C ASP A 177 9.07 20.92 -13.39
N ALA A 178 9.97 21.87 -13.21
CA ALA A 178 10.07 23.08 -14.03
C ALA A 178 10.70 22.86 -15.42
N ASP A 179 10.99 21.61 -15.81
CA ASP A 179 11.31 21.19 -17.18
C ASP A 179 10.16 20.33 -17.77
N ASN A 180 8.99 20.37 -17.13
CA ASN A 180 7.79 19.58 -17.41
C ASN A 180 7.97 18.05 -17.31
N GLN A 181 8.97 17.59 -16.54
CA GLN A 181 9.18 16.15 -16.32
C GLN A 181 8.28 15.67 -15.19
N ARG A 182 7.67 14.51 -15.40
CA ARG A 182 6.78 13.89 -14.42
C ARG A 182 7.58 12.96 -13.53
N TRP A 183 7.56 13.21 -12.23
CA TRP A 183 8.21 12.42 -11.20
C TRP A 183 7.15 11.65 -10.42
N LEU A 184 7.42 10.37 -10.16
CA LEU A 184 6.55 9.50 -9.40
C LEU A 184 7.38 8.63 -8.47
N ASN A 185 6.93 8.47 -7.23
CA ASN A 185 7.42 7.42 -6.36
C ASN A 185 6.31 6.42 -6.05
N GLU A 186 6.69 5.15 -6.04
CA GLU A 186 5.91 4.06 -5.46
C GLU A 186 6.90 3.21 -4.66
N SER A 187 6.59 2.95 -3.38
CA SER A 187 7.44 2.15 -2.47
C SER A 187 8.91 2.61 -2.49
N ILE A 188 9.83 1.79 -2.99
CA ILE A 188 11.27 2.09 -3.09
C ILE A 188 11.69 2.55 -4.49
N TYR A 189 10.75 2.68 -5.41
CA TYR A 189 10.99 3.10 -6.78
C TYR A 189 10.73 4.60 -6.92
N PHE A 190 11.67 5.29 -7.53
CA PHE A 190 11.54 6.68 -7.91
C PHE A 190 11.78 6.78 -9.41
N SER A 191 10.75 7.20 -10.13
CA SER A 191 10.71 7.20 -11.58
C SER A 191 10.50 8.61 -12.11
N VAL A 192 11.02 8.86 -13.30
CA VAL A 192 10.84 10.10 -14.05
C VAL A 192 10.48 9.79 -15.48
N ASP A 193 9.44 10.43 -15.99
CA ASP A 193 9.11 10.45 -17.41
C ASP A 193 9.61 11.73 -18.05
N ARG A 194 10.59 11.58 -18.94
CA ARG A 194 11.15 12.67 -19.76
C ARG A 194 10.55 12.63 -21.15
N ASN A 195 9.33 13.13 -21.28
CA ASN A 195 8.60 13.23 -22.55
C ASN A 195 8.47 11.88 -23.28
N GLY A 196 8.06 10.83 -22.55
CA GLY A 196 7.89 9.47 -23.05
C GLY A 196 9.10 8.55 -22.82
N SER A 197 10.20 9.08 -22.29
CA SER A 197 11.36 8.30 -21.87
C SER A 197 11.34 8.11 -20.36
N ILE A 198 10.93 6.92 -19.92
CA ILE A 198 10.82 6.57 -18.49
C ILE A 198 12.16 6.04 -17.97
N GLU A 199 12.63 6.63 -16.88
CA GLU A 199 13.77 6.14 -16.11
C GLU A 199 13.33 5.86 -14.67
N THR A 200 13.75 4.70 -14.12
CA THR A 200 13.39 4.27 -12.76
C THR A 200 14.65 3.95 -11.96
N ALA A 201 14.75 4.48 -10.76
CA ALA A 201 15.80 4.21 -9.79
C ALA A 201 15.22 3.64 -8.49
N ARG A 202 16.03 2.90 -7.73
CA ARG A 202 15.69 2.51 -6.36
C ARG A 202 16.27 3.53 -5.38
N ILE A 203 15.45 3.99 -4.45
CA ILE A 203 15.86 4.91 -3.36
C ILE A 203 16.37 4.17 -2.12
N ALA A 204 16.25 2.84 -2.09
CA ALA A 204 16.77 1.98 -1.04
C ALA A 204 17.89 1.08 -1.57
N GLU A 205 18.87 0.77 -0.71
CA GLU A 205 19.95 -0.19 -1.02
C GLU A 205 19.46 -1.65 -1.01
N HIS A 206 18.22 -1.88 -0.57
CA HIS A 206 17.58 -3.20 -0.51
C HIS A 206 16.36 -3.29 -1.41
N THR A 207 15.88 -4.51 -1.61
CA THR A 207 14.67 -4.83 -2.39
C THR A 207 13.41 -4.94 -1.53
N LEU A 208 13.51 -4.66 -0.23
CA LEU A 208 12.36 -4.67 0.68
C LEU A 208 11.48 -3.43 0.43
N GLU A 209 10.37 -3.63 -0.26
CA GLU A 209 9.43 -2.58 -0.71
C GLU A 209 8.55 -2.04 0.43
N SER A 210 8.27 -2.85 1.45
CA SER A 210 7.40 -2.48 2.58
C SER A 210 8.01 -2.86 3.93
N ASN A 211 7.74 -2.05 4.95
CA ASN A 211 8.09 -2.35 6.34
C ASN A 211 7.08 -3.32 7.01
N GLN A 212 5.94 -3.58 6.39
CA GLN A 212 4.98 -4.58 6.83
C GLN A 212 5.41 -5.97 6.35
N VAL A 213 6.36 -6.55 7.08
CA VAL A 213 6.82 -7.93 6.85
C VAL A 213 5.96 -8.88 7.68
N TYR A 214 5.11 -9.67 7.03
CA TYR A 214 4.28 -10.66 7.72
C TYR A 214 5.09 -11.86 8.18
N GLN A 215 6.05 -12.28 7.35
CA GLN A 215 6.83 -13.47 7.61
C GLN A 215 8.18 -13.43 6.91
N ILE A 216 9.19 -14.03 7.56
CA ILE A 216 10.51 -14.25 6.99
C ILE A 216 10.80 -15.75 7.03
N ARG A 217 11.18 -16.31 5.89
CA ARG A 217 11.57 -17.72 5.76
C ARG A 217 13.02 -17.83 5.33
N LYS A 218 13.78 -18.68 6.03
CA LYS A 218 15.15 -19.01 5.64
C LYS A 218 15.11 -20.22 4.72
N GLY A 219 15.59 -20.08 3.49
CA GLY A 219 15.78 -21.19 2.56
C GLY A 219 16.93 -22.10 2.99
N GLN A 220 17.01 -23.30 2.40
CA GLN A 220 18.04 -24.29 2.77
C GLN A 220 19.48 -23.81 2.51
N GLU A 221 19.67 -22.98 1.49
CA GLU A 221 20.97 -22.38 1.15
C GLU A 221 21.30 -21.11 1.95
N GLY A 222 20.40 -20.71 2.86
CA GLY A 222 20.61 -19.64 3.82
C GLY A 222 20.09 -18.26 3.41
N ALA A 223 19.57 -18.12 2.18
CA ALA A 223 18.85 -16.91 1.76
C ALA A 223 17.60 -16.69 2.63
N LEU A 224 17.25 -15.43 2.88
CA LEU A 224 16.04 -15.02 3.61
C LEU A 224 15.02 -14.46 2.64
N TYR A 225 13.81 -15.02 2.65
CA TYR A 225 12.68 -14.61 1.82
C TYR A 225 11.69 -13.83 2.69
N PHE A 226 11.41 -12.59 2.30
CA PHE A 226 10.54 -11.68 3.02
C PHE A 226 9.19 -11.61 2.31
N MET A 227 8.14 -12.02 3.02
CA MET A 227 6.75 -11.83 2.57
C MET A 227 6.25 -10.49 3.09
N VAL A 228 5.85 -9.62 2.18
CA VAL A 228 5.41 -8.25 2.46
C VAL A 228 3.98 -8.01 1.97
N SER A 229 3.37 -6.91 2.42
CA SER A 229 1.97 -6.53 2.17
C SER A 229 1.56 -6.34 0.72
N SER A 230 2.47 -5.93 -0.15
CA SER A 230 2.14 -5.48 -1.49
C SER A 230 3.39 -5.51 -2.34
N SER A 231 3.50 -6.49 -3.23
CA SER A 231 4.63 -6.57 -4.16
C SER A 231 4.35 -7.63 -5.23
N GLN A 232 4.76 -7.35 -6.46
CA GLN A 232 4.82 -8.34 -7.55
C GLN A 232 5.99 -9.32 -7.38
N SER A 233 6.77 -9.22 -6.30
CA SER A 233 7.96 -10.04 -6.05
C SER A 233 8.25 -10.19 -4.55
N LEU A 234 8.93 -11.26 -4.14
CA LEU A 234 9.49 -11.35 -2.78
C LEU A 234 10.84 -10.67 -2.71
N ALA A 235 11.09 -9.89 -1.65
CA ALA A 235 12.44 -9.44 -1.33
C ALA A 235 13.26 -10.61 -0.79
N VAL A 236 14.46 -10.82 -1.33
CA VAL A 236 15.35 -11.92 -0.95
C VAL A 236 16.69 -11.37 -0.53
N ARG A 237 17.13 -11.71 0.69
CA ARG A 237 18.47 -11.39 1.18
C ARG A 237 19.35 -12.63 1.11
N MET A 238 20.37 -12.58 0.27
CA MET A 238 21.32 -13.67 0.07
C MET A 238 22.29 -13.79 1.26
N PRO A 239 22.93 -14.98 1.46
CA PRO A 239 23.87 -15.20 2.56
C PRO A 239 25.08 -14.25 2.58
N ASP A 240 25.49 -13.75 1.42
CA ASP A 240 26.57 -12.77 1.26
C ASP A 240 26.16 -11.34 1.67
N GLY A 241 24.87 -11.13 1.98
CA GLY A 241 24.29 -9.86 2.38
C GLY A 241 23.64 -9.07 1.25
N ASN A 242 23.77 -9.51 -0.01
CA ASN A 242 23.16 -8.86 -1.16
C ASN A 242 21.64 -9.04 -1.19
N TRP A 243 20.94 -8.06 -1.74
CA TRP A 243 19.49 -8.09 -1.92
C TRP A 243 19.13 -8.33 -3.38
N THR A 244 18.18 -9.22 -3.61
CA THR A 244 17.55 -9.49 -4.91
C THR A 244 16.03 -9.57 -4.76
N THR A 245 15.32 -9.69 -5.88
CA THR A 245 13.89 -9.99 -5.91
C THR A 245 13.64 -11.37 -6.51
N LEU A 246 12.59 -12.04 -6.05
CA LEU A 246 12.01 -13.22 -6.70
C LEU A 246 10.64 -12.83 -7.24
N PRO A 247 10.45 -12.68 -8.56
CA PRO A 247 9.15 -12.38 -9.14
C PRO A 247 8.10 -13.40 -8.71
N LEU A 248 6.91 -12.94 -8.35
CA LEU A 248 5.77 -13.80 -8.06
C LEU A 248 5.04 -14.19 -9.36
N PRO A 249 4.22 -15.26 -9.36
CA PRO A 249 3.38 -15.60 -10.51
C PRO A 249 2.47 -14.42 -10.87
N ALA A 250 2.36 -14.09 -12.17
CA ALA A 250 1.55 -12.94 -12.62
C ALA A 250 0.04 -13.13 -12.38
N ASP A 251 -0.40 -14.38 -12.30
CA ASP A 251 -1.77 -14.80 -11.99
C ASP A 251 -2.01 -14.95 -10.48
N LEU A 252 -0.98 -14.81 -9.64
CA LEU A 252 -1.14 -14.79 -8.19
C LEU A 252 -1.90 -13.52 -7.84
N THR A 253 -3.19 -13.67 -7.52
CA THR A 253 -3.98 -12.55 -7.04
C THR A 253 -3.36 -12.03 -5.74
N LEU A 254 -2.91 -10.77 -5.72
CA LEU A 254 -2.22 -10.18 -4.54
C LEU A 254 -3.14 -10.00 -3.33
N TRP A 255 -4.46 -10.17 -3.51
CA TRP A 255 -5.44 -10.33 -2.43
C TRP A 255 -5.45 -11.75 -1.83
N GLY A 256 -4.83 -12.71 -2.52
CA GLY A 256 -4.54 -14.06 -2.05
C GLY A 256 -3.35 -14.03 -1.11
N ILE A 257 -3.62 -13.98 0.18
CA ILE A 257 -2.62 -14.05 1.25
C ILE A 257 -1.64 -15.19 0.95
N ILE A 258 -0.36 -14.86 0.70
CA ILE A 258 0.71 -15.86 0.71
C ILE A 258 0.75 -16.41 2.14
N GLY A 259 0.37 -17.66 2.29
CA GLY A 259 0.36 -18.33 3.59
C GLY A 259 1.77 -18.73 4.03
N ASP A 260 2.62 -19.14 3.08
CA ASP A 260 3.98 -19.56 3.39
C ASP A 260 4.88 -19.64 2.15
N VAL A 261 6.21 -19.60 2.37
CA VAL A 261 7.25 -19.81 1.36
C VAL A 261 8.24 -20.86 1.87
N LEU A 262 8.57 -21.83 1.02
CA LEU A 262 9.58 -22.85 1.26
C LEU A 262 10.57 -22.86 0.11
N ALA A 263 11.80 -22.38 0.36
CA ALA A 263 12.88 -22.43 -0.60
C ALA A 263 13.82 -23.61 -0.30
N LEU A 264 13.78 -24.62 -1.17
CA LEU A 264 14.63 -25.81 -1.10
C LEU A 264 15.96 -25.60 -1.84
N ALA A 265 15.92 -24.88 -2.96
CA ALA A 265 17.07 -24.42 -3.73
C ALA A 265 16.70 -23.13 -4.48
N GLU A 266 17.66 -22.46 -5.15
CA GLU A 266 17.39 -21.29 -6.01
C GLU A 266 16.33 -21.58 -7.09
N ASN A 267 16.26 -22.83 -7.54
CA ASN A 267 15.37 -23.31 -8.61
C ASN A 267 14.30 -24.30 -8.14
N ASP A 268 14.04 -24.36 -6.83
CA ASP A 268 12.96 -25.16 -6.25
C ASP A 268 12.38 -24.43 -5.04
N ILE A 269 11.42 -23.55 -5.32
CA ILE A 269 10.77 -22.69 -4.34
C ILE A 269 9.26 -22.92 -4.40
N TRP A 270 8.65 -23.12 -3.25
CA TRP A 270 7.24 -23.39 -3.11
C TRP A 270 6.55 -22.24 -2.39
N ILE A 271 5.40 -21.81 -2.91
CA ILE A 271 4.53 -20.80 -2.30
C ILE A 271 3.16 -21.39 -2.06
N ALA A 272 2.72 -21.38 -0.80
CA ALA A 272 1.35 -21.69 -0.43
C ALA A 272 0.50 -20.42 -0.51
N ALA A 273 -0.58 -20.47 -1.28
CA ALA A 273 -1.45 -19.33 -1.54
C ALA A 273 -2.94 -19.71 -1.39
N TYR A 274 -3.81 -18.71 -1.44
CA TYR A 274 -5.25 -18.89 -1.27
C TYR A 274 -5.90 -19.75 -2.38
N ASP A 275 -5.36 -19.76 -3.58
CA ASP A 275 -5.89 -20.49 -4.74
C ASP A 275 -5.12 -21.78 -5.06
N GLY A 276 -4.05 -22.08 -4.33
CA GLY A 276 -3.28 -23.28 -4.58
C GLY A 276 -1.86 -23.23 -4.05
N LEU A 277 -1.00 -23.97 -4.75
CA LEU A 277 0.40 -24.10 -4.45
C LEU A 277 1.19 -23.80 -5.72
N TYR A 278 2.19 -22.92 -5.64
CA TYR A 278 3.04 -22.57 -6.76
C TYR A 278 4.45 -23.14 -6.56
N GLN A 279 5.03 -23.72 -7.60
CA GLN A 279 6.41 -24.20 -7.62
C GLN A 279 7.23 -23.41 -8.64
N TYR A 280 8.34 -22.82 -8.22
CA TYR A 280 9.29 -22.14 -9.09
C TYR A 280 10.43 -23.08 -9.48
N ASP A 281 10.70 -23.19 -10.77
CA ASP A 281 11.76 -24.05 -11.32
C ASP A 281 13.08 -23.32 -11.64
N GLY A 282 13.22 -22.07 -11.19
CA GLY A 282 14.32 -21.18 -11.54
C GLY A 282 14.06 -20.32 -12.78
N SER A 283 12.97 -20.55 -13.50
CA SER A 283 12.58 -19.78 -14.68
C SER A 283 11.11 -19.37 -14.70
N ALA A 284 10.21 -20.26 -14.29
CA ALA A 284 8.77 -20.06 -14.32
C ALA A 284 8.10 -20.66 -13.08
N TRP A 285 6.88 -20.20 -12.82
CA TRP A 285 6.01 -20.75 -11.79
C TRP A 285 5.03 -21.75 -12.40
N LEU A 286 4.92 -22.92 -11.78
CA LEU A 286 3.87 -23.92 -12.03
C LEU A 286 2.81 -23.81 -10.94
N HIS A 287 1.56 -23.57 -11.32
CA HIS A 287 0.41 -23.57 -10.40
C HIS A 287 -0.18 -24.98 -10.25
N HIS A 288 -0.32 -25.43 -9.01
CA HIS A 288 -1.04 -26.63 -8.62
C HIS A 288 -2.38 -26.24 -7.99
N GLU A 289 -3.47 -26.51 -8.70
CA GLU A 289 -4.86 -26.23 -8.28
C GLU A 289 -5.35 -27.23 -7.19
N VAL A 290 -4.69 -27.22 -6.04
CA VAL A 290 -5.02 -28.09 -4.89
C VAL A 290 -5.86 -27.38 -3.82
N GLY A 291 -6.38 -26.19 -4.16
CA GLY A 291 -7.16 -25.32 -3.30
C GLY A 291 -6.31 -24.57 -2.26
N PRO A 292 -6.96 -23.80 -1.35
CA PRO A 292 -6.28 -22.92 -0.43
C PRO A 292 -5.25 -23.61 0.45
N CYS A 293 -4.00 -23.15 0.37
CA CYS A 293 -2.87 -23.63 1.12
C CYS A 293 -2.35 -22.53 2.05
N ALA A 294 -1.93 -22.89 3.26
CA ALA A 294 -1.60 -21.92 4.29
C ALA A 294 -0.28 -22.20 5.01
N GLY A 295 0.42 -23.30 4.72
CA GLY A 295 1.64 -23.66 5.43
C GLY A 295 2.44 -24.71 4.71
N LEU A 296 3.77 -24.61 4.80
CA LEU A 296 4.72 -25.53 4.20
C LEU A 296 5.68 -26.07 5.25
N ALA A 297 5.96 -27.37 5.19
CA ALA A 297 7.00 -28.01 6.00
C ALA A 297 7.72 -29.03 5.11
N VAL A 298 9.01 -29.23 5.34
CA VAL A 298 9.81 -30.23 4.64
C VAL A 298 10.58 -31.07 5.64
N ASP A 299 10.68 -32.37 5.37
CA ASP A 299 11.50 -33.27 6.16
C ASP A 299 12.95 -33.35 5.65
N VAL A 300 13.79 -34.14 6.33
CA VAL A 300 15.21 -34.28 5.98
C VAL A 300 15.43 -35.11 4.70
N GLN A 301 14.39 -35.79 4.20
CA GLN A 301 14.40 -36.54 2.95
C GLN A 301 13.88 -35.70 1.77
N GLY A 302 13.42 -34.47 2.02
CA GLY A 302 12.86 -33.58 1.00
C GLY A 302 11.37 -33.81 0.73
N ILE A 303 10.66 -34.55 1.58
CA ILE A 303 9.20 -34.71 1.48
C ILE A 303 8.56 -33.42 1.98
N ILE A 304 7.70 -32.83 1.14
CA ILE A 304 7.00 -31.59 1.46
C ILE A 304 5.61 -31.94 1.98
N TYR A 305 5.22 -31.30 3.08
CA TYR A 305 3.89 -31.35 3.65
C TYR A 305 3.26 -29.97 3.57
N VAL A 306 2.14 -29.89 2.86
CA VAL A 306 1.39 -28.67 2.62
C VAL A 306 0.11 -28.74 3.43
N ARG A 307 -0.06 -27.77 4.34
CA ARG A 307 -1.30 -27.63 5.10
C ARG A 307 -2.29 -26.79 4.31
N ALA A 308 -3.41 -27.41 3.96
CA ALA A 308 -4.62 -26.75 3.51
C ALA A 308 -5.65 -26.70 4.65
N GLN A 309 -6.83 -26.11 4.41
CA GLN A 309 -7.81 -25.82 5.47
C GLN A 309 -8.16 -27.01 6.35
N ASN A 310 -8.43 -28.19 5.78
CA ASN A 310 -8.85 -29.40 6.50
C ASN A 310 -8.16 -30.69 6.01
N ARG A 311 -6.98 -30.53 5.39
CA ARG A 311 -6.22 -31.63 4.77
C ARG A 311 -4.74 -31.31 4.73
N ILE A 312 -3.93 -32.35 4.57
CA ILE A 312 -2.49 -32.25 4.28
C ILE A 312 -2.22 -32.85 2.91
N HIS A 313 -1.53 -32.12 2.03
CA HIS A 313 -0.94 -32.69 0.82
C HIS A 313 0.51 -33.06 1.12
N LYS A 314 0.85 -34.34 0.97
CA LYS A 314 2.23 -34.84 0.98
C LYS A 314 2.74 -34.87 -0.45
N ILE A 315 3.90 -34.27 -0.70
CA ILE A 315 4.57 -34.26 -1.99
C ILE A 315 5.89 -35.00 -1.84
N GLU A 316 6.04 -36.10 -2.58
CA GLU A 316 7.22 -36.95 -2.56
C GLU A 316 7.59 -37.30 -4.00
N ASN A 317 8.80 -36.93 -4.43
CA ASN A 317 9.25 -37.10 -5.82
C ASN A 317 8.26 -36.51 -6.85
N GLY A 318 7.66 -35.35 -6.53
CA GLY A 318 6.66 -34.67 -7.37
C GLY A 318 5.25 -35.29 -7.36
N ALA A 319 5.04 -36.42 -6.67
CA ALA A 319 3.73 -37.05 -6.56
C ALA A 319 2.97 -36.51 -5.34
N PHE A 320 1.72 -36.09 -5.56
CA PHE A 320 0.82 -35.60 -4.51
C PHE A 320 0.02 -36.75 -3.90
N THR A 321 -0.02 -36.81 -2.58
CA THR A 321 -0.90 -37.68 -1.78
C THR A 321 -1.68 -36.82 -0.78
N GLU A 322 -3.00 -36.87 -0.83
CA GLU A 322 -3.85 -36.11 0.09
C GLU A 322 -4.25 -36.95 1.32
N TYR A 323 -4.12 -36.35 2.50
CA TYR A 323 -4.67 -36.87 3.76
C TYR A 323 -5.77 -35.94 4.27
N ASN A 324 -6.94 -36.52 4.57
CA ASN A 324 -8.09 -35.83 5.16
C ASN A 324 -8.83 -36.80 6.11
N SER A 325 -9.94 -36.38 6.72
CA SER A 325 -10.69 -37.20 7.69
C SER A 325 -11.34 -38.48 7.14
N SER A 326 -11.46 -38.63 5.82
CA SER A 326 -12.02 -39.83 5.17
C SER A 326 -11.00 -40.96 4.97
N ASN A 327 -9.70 -40.63 4.95
CA ASN A 327 -8.63 -41.58 4.64
C ASN A 327 -7.48 -41.60 5.65
N SER A 328 -7.58 -40.82 6.74
CA SER A 328 -6.58 -40.71 7.78
C SER A 328 -7.22 -40.43 9.14
N ALA A 329 -6.40 -40.30 10.19
CA ALA A 329 -6.89 -39.90 11.50
C ALA A 329 -7.07 -38.38 11.65
N LEU A 330 -6.87 -37.59 10.58
CA LEU A 330 -7.08 -36.16 10.59
C LEU A 330 -8.51 -35.81 10.95
N THR A 331 -8.66 -34.65 11.59
CA THR A 331 -9.95 -34.12 11.99
C THR A 331 -10.72 -33.57 10.77
N THR A 332 -12.03 -33.40 10.91
CA THR A 332 -12.86 -32.64 9.98
C THR A 332 -12.70 -31.12 10.10
N GLY A 333 -12.18 -30.63 11.23
CA GLY A 333 -12.04 -29.20 11.54
C GLY A 333 -10.90 -28.50 10.79
N ILE A 334 -10.78 -27.19 11.02
CA ILE A 334 -9.73 -26.37 10.41
C ILE A 334 -8.38 -26.68 11.06
N LEU A 335 -7.37 -26.98 10.24
CA LEU A 335 -5.99 -27.21 10.67
C LEU A 335 -5.34 -25.88 11.04
N SER A 336 -4.83 -25.78 12.27
CA SER A 336 -4.23 -24.57 12.83
C SER A 336 -2.70 -24.55 12.70
N GLY A 337 -2.07 -25.69 12.43
CA GLY A 337 -0.62 -25.80 12.27
C GLY A 337 -0.17 -27.19 11.87
N HIS A 338 1.03 -27.28 11.31
CA HIS A 338 1.73 -28.54 11.07
C HIS A 338 3.25 -28.35 11.15
N GLY A 339 3.98 -29.45 11.27
CA GLY A 339 5.44 -29.44 11.26
C GLY A 339 5.98 -30.86 11.20
N VAL A 340 7.27 -31.01 10.90
CA VAL A 340 7.93 -32.31 10.83
C VAL A 340 9.09 -32.35 11.82
N ASP A 341 9.21 -33.45 12.56
CA ASP A 341 10.33 -33.64 13.48
C ASP A 341 11.55 -34.32 12.81
N ALA A 342 12.67 -34.37 13.52
CA ALA A 342 13.92 -34.94 12.99
C ALA A 342 13.85 -36.45 12.69
N ALA A 343 12.82 -37.16 13.16
CA ALA A 343 12.57 -38.56 12.84
C ALA A 343 11.63 -38.71 11.63
N GLY A 344 11.20 -37.61 11.00
CA GLY A 344 10.30 -37.61 9.85
C GLY A 344 8.82 -37.77 10.23
N ASN A 345 8.44 -37.62 11.51
CA ASN A 345 7.02 -37.64 11.85
C ASN A 345 6.38 -36.29 11.53
N LEU A 346 5.28 -36.32 10.79
CA LEU A 346 4.42 -35.16 10.61
C LEU A 346 3.55 -34.98 11.85
N TRP A 347 3.51 -33.77 12.39
CA TRP A 347 2.63 -33.33 13.46
C TRP A 347 1.64 -32.30 12.90
N VAL A 348 0.37 -32.43 13.25
CA VAL A 348 -0.74 -31.58 12.76
C VAL A 348 -1.61 -31.18 13.94
N ALA A 349 -1.96 -29.90 14.03
CA ALA A 349 -2.86 -29.35 15.05
C ALA A 349 -4.12 -28.78 14.40
N ALA A 350 -5.23 -28.77 15.15
CA ALA A 350 -6.52 -28.24 14.69
C ALA A 350 -7.11 -27.22 15.67
N PHE A 351 -7.83 -26.24 15.13
CA PHE A 351 -8.40 -25.11 15.89
C PHE A 351 -9.53 -25.56 16.82
N ASP A 352 -10.52 -26.27 16.29
CA ASP A 352 -11.84 -26.41 16.95
C ASP A 352 -11.97 -27.66 17.82
N GLU A 353 -10.97 -28.54 17.81
CA GLU A 353 -11.07 -29.87 18.44
C GLU A 353 -10.01 -30.14 19.52
N ALA A 354 -9.09 -29.19 19.78
CA ALA A 354 -8.02 -29.34 20.76
C ALA A 354 -7.23 -30.66 20.63
N VAL A 355 -6.98 -31.07 19.38
CA VAL A 355 -6.26 -32.30 19.05
C VAL A 355 -4.93 -32.02 18.37
N ILE A 356 -3.96 -32.90 18.63
CA ILE A 356 -2.74 -33.04 17.85
C ILE A 356 -2.72 -34.42 17.22
N GLN A 357 -2.52 -34.49 15.91
CA GLN A 357 -2.37 -35.74 15.16
C GLN A 357 -0.93 -35.88 14.69
N ARG A 358 -0.38 -37.08 14.82
CA ARG A 358 0.96 -37.41 14.34
C ARG A 358 0.88 -38.54 13.33
N MET A 359 1.56 -38.40 12.19
CA MET A 359 1.79 -39.47 11.22
C MET A 359 3.28 -39.87 11.25
N SER A 360 3.56 -41.17 11.44
CA SER A 360 4.93 -41.69 11.33
C SER A 360 5.42 -41.75 9.88
N PRO A 361 6.73 -41.91 9.62
CA PRO A 361 7.26 -42.11 8.26
C PRO A 361 6.61 -43.28 7.51
N GLU A 362 6.18 -44.33 8.23
CA GLU A 362 5.46 -45.49 7.69
C GLU A 362 3.97 -45.23 7.42
N GLY A 363 3.47 -44.02 7.70
CA GLY A 363 2.08 -43.61 7.49
C GLY A 363 1.13 -43.96 8.65
N ASN A 364 1.65 -44.36 9.82
CA ASN A 364 0.81 -44.70 10.97
C ASN A 364 0.38 -43.45 11.73
N TRP A 365 -0.93 -43.30 11.96
CA TRP A 365 -1.49 -42.14 12.65
C TRP A 365 -1.68 -42.39 14.16
N THR A 366 -1.43 -41.35 14.96
CA THR A 366 -1.69 -41.30 16.40
C THR A 366 -2.36 -39.97 16.75
N THR A 367 -3.45 -40.01 17.51
CA THR A 367 -4.18 -38.80 17.94
C THR A 367 -3.97 -38.56 19.43
N TYR A 368 -3.63 -37.32 19.79
CA TYR A 368 -3.45 -36.83 21.14
C TYR A 368 -4.55 -35.80 21.44
N THR A 369 -5.34 -36.04 22.48
CA THR A 369 -6.41 -35.15 22.92
C THR A 369 -6.03 -34.47 24.23
N ALA A 370 -6.47 -33.24 24.44
CA ALA A 370 -6.45 -32.64 25.78
C ALA A 370 -7.37 -33.45 26.73
N THR A 371 -6.92 -33.67 27.96
CA THR A 371 -7.68 -34.34 29.03
C THR A 371 -8.53 -33.37 29.83
#